data_AF-A0A5R9INJ9-F1
#
_entry.id   AF-A0A5R9INJ9-F1
#
_cell.length_a   1.000
_cell.length_b   1.000
_cell.length_c   1.000
_cell.angle_alpha   90.00
_cell.angle_beta   90.00
_cell.angle_gamma   90.00
#
_symmetry.space_group_name_H-M   'P 1'
#
loop_
_entity.id
_entity.type
_entity.pdbx_description
1 polymer ?
#
loop_
_entity_poly.entity_id
_entity_poly.type
_entity_poly.pdbx_seq_one_letter_code
_entity_poly.pdbx_strand_id
1 'polypeptide(L)' 'MALGEVIKQTRQDRQLSQPQLSEQAGIETSYLSMLENDKSIPSDEILTAIRKSLDLILTQALDFISSAAELNRLQ' A
#
# COMPACT_ATOMS: atom_id res chain seq x y z
N MET A 1 3.52 -11.52 -1.33
CA MET A 1 2.42 -10.54 -1.57
C MET A 1 3.07 -9.22 -1.94
N ALA A 2 2.56 -8.52 -2.96
CA ALA A 2 3.05 -7.20 -3.34
C ALA A 2 2.44 -6.11 -2.43
N LEU A 3 3.07 -4.94 -2.39
CA LEU A 3 2.62 -3.79 -1.58
C LEU A 3 1.16 -3.40 -1.89
N GLY A 4 0.78 -3.41 -3.16
CA GLY A 4 -0.57 -3.07 -3.60
C GLY A 4 -1.65 -3.95 -2.98
N GLU A 5 -1.42 -5.26 -2.96
CA GLU A 5 -2.35 -6.23 -2.38
C GLU A 5 -2.51 -6.04 -0.87
N VAL A 6 -1.44 -5.68 -0.16
CA VAL A 6 -1.51 -5.40 1.29
C VAL A 6 -2.33 -4.15 1.58
N ILE A 7 -2.13 -3.08 0.80
CA ILE A 7 -2.92 -1.85 0.90
C ILE A 7 -4.40 -2.18 0.69
N LYS A 8 -4.70 -2.93 -0.37
CA LYS A 8 -6.05 -3.34 -0.73
C LYS A 8 -6.71 -4.19 0.35
N GLN A 9 -6.03 -5.22 0.84
CA GLN A 9 -6.55 -6.11 1.88
C GLN A 9 -6.80 -5.36 3.18
N THR A 10 -5.83 -4.56 3.64
CA THR A 10 -5.97 -3.76 4.87
C THR A 10 -7.12 -2.76 4.75
N ARG A 11 -7.26 -2.12 3.58
CA ARG A 11 -8.37 -1.21 3.30
C ARG A 11 -9.72 -1.94 3.40
N GLN A 12 -9.82 -3.14 2.83
CA GLN A 12 -11.04 -3.96 2.84
C GLN A 12 -11.36 -4.49 4.24
N ASP A 13 -10.37 -4.92 5.02
CA ASP A 13 -10.53 -5.36 6.40
C ASP A 13 -11.07 -4.23 7.30
N ARG A 14 -10.70 -2.98 6.98
CA ARG A 14 -11.21 -1.76 7.61
C ARG A 14 -12.51 -1.25 7.00
N GLN A 15 -13.10 -1.95 6.04
CA GLN A 15 -14.32 -1.59 5.33
C GLN A 15 -14.27 -0.21 4.67
N LEU A 16 -13.07 0.24 4.27
CA LEU A 16 -12.87 1.50 3.57
C LEU A 16 -13.05 1.30 2.06
N SER A 17 -13.73 2.22 1.40
CA SER A 17 -13.70 2.33 -0.06
C SER A 17 -12.41 3.00 -0.53
N GLN A 18 -12.05 2.84 -1.80
CA GLN A 18 -10.89 3.52 -2.37
C GLN A 18 -10.97 5.05 -2.21
N PRO A 19 -12.12 5.73 -2.48
CA PRO A 19 -12.23 7.17 -2.23
C PRO A 19 -11.94 7.57 -0.78
N GLN A 20 -12.45 6.82 0.20
CA GLN A 20 -12.23 7.13 1.63
C GLN A 20 -10.77 7.03 2.02
N LEU A 21 -10.07 5.96 1.61
CA LEU A 21 -8.63 5.84 1.90
C LEU A 21 -7.82 6.92 1.17
N SER A 22 -8.20 7.23 -0.07
CA SER A 22 -7.52 8.24 -0.88
C SER A 22 -7.63 9.63 -0.26
N GLU A 23 -8.81 9.99 0.24
CA GLU A 23 -9.05 11.22 0.99
C GLU A 23 -8.20 11.27 2.26
N GLN A 24 -8.18 10.18 3.05
CA GLN A 24 -7.36 10.09 4.27
C GLN A 24 -5.85 10.21 3.98
N ALA A 25 -5.38 9.60 2.89
CA ALA A 25 -3.98 9.63 2.48
C ALA A 25 -3.59 10.89 1.68
N GLY A 26 -4.55 11.74 1.32
CA GLY A 26 -4.31 12.95 0.53
C GLY A 26 -3.84 12.66 -0.90
N ILE A 27 -4.35 11.58 -1.52
CA ILE A 27 -4.00 11.16 -2.88
C ILE A 27 -5.21 11.03 -3.78
N GLU A 28 -4.97 11.00 -5.08
CA GLU A 28 -6.02 10.72 -6.07
C GLU A 28 -6.51 9.26 -5.99
N THR A 29 -7.82 9.05 -6.13
CA THR A 29 -8.41 7.70 -6.09
C THR A 29 -7.92 6.81 -7.23
N SER A 30 -7.72 7.39 -8.42
CA SER A 30 -7.13 6.68 -9.56
C SER A 30 -5.69 6.24 -9.26
N TYR A 31 -4.94 7.03 -8.50
CA TYR A 31 -3.59 6.69 -8.08
C TYR A 31 -3.59 5.54 -7.06
N LEU A 32 -4.44 5.58 -6.04
CA LEU A 32 -4.62 4.45 -5.12
C LEU A 32 -5.00 3.16 -5.87
N SER A 33 -5.89 3.25 -6.86
CA SER A 33 -6.25 2.08 -7.69
C SER A 33 -5.06 1.52 -8.47
N MET A 34 -4.18 2.37 -9.00
CA MET A 34 -2.95 1.90 -9.64
C MET A 34 -1.99 1.24 -8.64
N LEU A 35 -1.87 1.76 -7.42
CA LEU A 35 -1.07 1.14 -6.35
C LEU A 35 -1.62 -0.24 -5.99
N GLU A 36 -2.93 -0.37 -5.76
CA GLU A 36 -3.59 -1.63 -5.38
C GLU A 36 -3.56 -2.71 -6.46
N ASN A 37 -3.25 -2.35 -7.71
CA ASN A 37 -3.17 -3.27 -8.84
C ASN A 37 -1.75 -3.41 -9.40
N ASP A 38 -0.73 -3.03 -8.62
CA ASP A 38 0.70 -3.11 -8.99
C ASP A 38 1.07 -2.37 -10.30
N LYS A 39 0.30 -1.33 -10.65
CA LYS A 39 0.51 -0.50 -11.86
C LYS A 39 1.34 0.76 -11.58
N SER A 40 1.64 1.04 -10.31
CA SER A 40 2.47 2.16 -9.91
C SER A 40 3.23 1.84 -8.62
N ILE A 41 4.32 2.55 -8.39
CA ILE A 41 5.14 2.47 -7.18
C ILE A 41 4.99 3.81 -6.46
N PRO A 42 4.64 3.83 -5.17
CA PRO A 42 4.52 5.07 -4.42
C PRO A 42 5.90 5.64 -4.08
N SER A 43 6.00 6.96 -3.94
CA SER A 43 7.16 7.56 -3.27
C SER A 43 7.14 7.25 -1.78
N ASP A 44 8.28 7.44 -1.09
CA ASP A 44 8.37 7.25 0.36
C ASP A 44 7.38 8.12 1.15
N GLU A 45 7.10 9.33 0.66
CA GLU A 45 6.12 10.25 1.24
C GLU A 45 4.70 9.68 1.14
N ILE A 46 4.30 9.23 -0.05
CA ILE A 46 2.99 8.61 -0.28
C ILE A 46 2.85 7.32 0.51
N LEU A 47 3.87 6.48 0.51
CA LEU A 47 3.88 5.25 1.29
C LEU A 47 3.67 5.56 2.77
N THR A 48 4.33 6.61 3.29
CA THR A 48 4.16 7.06 4.67
C THR A 48 2.75 7.59 4.93
N ALA A 49 2.17 8.35 4.00
CA ALA A 49 0.80 8.85 4.12
C ALA A 49 -0.22 7.69 4.19
N ILE A 50 -0.15 6.75 3.24
CA ILE A 50 -1.01 5.56 3.22
C ILE A 50 -0.82 4.73 4.50
N ARG A 51 0.44 4.54 4.94
CA ARG A 51 0.75 3.81 6.18
C ARG A 51 0.08 4.45 7.39
N LYS A 52 0.11 5.78 7.49
CA LYS A 52 -0.55 6.53 8.58
C LYS A 52 -2.08 6.41 8.50
N SER A 53 -2.67 6.54 7.31
CA SER A 53 -4.11 6.42 7.11
C SER A 53 -4.64 5.03 7.45
N LEU A 54 -3.85 4.00 7.16
CA LEU A 54 -4.14 2.61 7.50
C LEU A 54 -3.62 2.19 8.88
N ASP A 55 -3.10 3.10 9.70
CA ASP A 55 -2.47 2.82 11.00
C ASP A 55 -1.59 1.55 10.98
N LEU A 56 -0.78 1.42 9.92
CA LEU A 56 0.09 0.27 9.70
C LEU A 56 1.39 0.48 10.47
N ILE A 57 1.73 -0.48 11.34
CA ILE A 57 3.00 -0.46 12.06
C ILE A 57 4.14 -0.73 11.08
N LEU A 58 5.26 -0.02 11.21
CA LEU A 58 6.43 -0.12 10.34
C LEU A 58 6.92 -1.57 10.15
N THR A 59 6.83 -2.40 11.20
CA THR A 59 7.19 -3.83 11.16
C THR A 59 6.35 -4.62 10.16
N GLN A 60 5.03 -4.38 10.11
CA GLN A 60 4.18 -5.00 9.11
C GLN A 60 4.66 -4.56 7.71
N ALA A 61 4.85 -3.26 7.47
CA ALA A 61 5.35 -2.77 6.17
C ALA A 61 6.72 -3.35 5.76
N LEU A 62 7.64 -3.58 6.70
CA LEU A 62 9.00 -4.09 6.47
C LEU A 62 9.02 -5.57 6.07
N ASP A 63 8.23 -6.41 6.72
CA ASP A 63 8.13 -7.85 6.37
C ASP A 63 7.74 -8.03 4.89
N PHE A 64 7.00 -7.08 4.33
CA PHE A 64 6.50 -7.13 2.96
C PHE A 64 7.49 -6.59 1.91
N ILE A 65 8.32 -5.61 2.24
CA ILE A 65 9.39 -5.11 1.35
C ILE A 65 10.48 -6.18 1.18
N SER A 66 10.86 -6.86 2.27
CA SER A 66 11.85 -7.95 2.23
C SER A 66 11.38 -9.13 1.37
N SER A 67 10.09 -9.47 1.42
CA SER A 67 9.50 -10.54 0.60
C SER A 67 9.53 -10.25 -0.90
N ALA A 68 9.36 -8.99 -1.31
CA ALA A 68 9.47 -8.57 -2.71
C ALA A 68 10.94 -8.57 -3.20
N ALA A 69 11.87 -8.22 -2.31
CA ALA A 69 13.31 -8.27 -2.61
C ALA A 69 13.87 -9.70 -2.70
N GLU A 70 13.31 -10.66 -1.97
CA GLU A 70 13.70 -12.08 -2.04
C GLU A 70 13.28 -12.75 -3.36
N LEU A 71 12.12 -12.40 -3.92
CA LEU A 71 11.70 -12.88 -5.25
C LEU A 71 12.64 -12.41 -6.38
N ASN A 72 13.19 -11.19 -6.26
CA ASN A 72 14.18 -10.67 -7.22
C ASN A 72 15.59 -11.27 -7.06
N ARG A 73 15.88 -11.96 -5.95
CA ARG A 73 17.18 -12.66 -5.76
C ARG A 73 17.16 -14.11 -6.22
N LEU A 74 15.98 -14.66 -6.52
CA LEU A 74 15.79 -16.05 -6.96
C LEU A 74 15.51 -16.17 -8.47
N GLN A 75 15.62 -15.06 -9.22
CA GLN A 75 15.67 -15.02 -10.69
C GLN A 75 17.09 -14.66 -11.14
#